data_AF-V6TF73-F1
#
_entry.id   AF-V6TF73-F1
#
_cell.length_a   1.000
_cell.length_b   1.000
_cell.length_c   1.000
_cell.angle_alpha   90.00
_cell.angle_beta   90.00
_cell.angle_gamma   90.00
#
_symmetry.space_group_name_H-M   'P 1'
#
loop_
_entity.id
_entity.type
_entity.pdbx_description
1 polymer ?
#
loop_
_entity_poly.entity_id
_entity_poly.type
_entity_poly.pdbx_seq_one_letter_code
_entity_poly.pdbx_strand_id
1 'polypeptide(L)'
;MFNKVLLTSFVLQLVWTTQSAAEECTENANGAGNCLTNMCNVQIGDKKYCSKCADAGDAPIDGKCVAKGENTGCDAGTCTSCKAGYFLHRGGCYQIGGEIGLLICDDTEASPTQGECKKCHDGYFKNPAAVANNKPPCIACNDTTGDGTNKGKLGCATCDPPTTEPNTATCKACLNGYYNSAADSVTCAECDEACATCSGAGNTKCTSCKEPTKYLKITDSSTGASQCVDEATCKNGGTNFPAIEANTQKKICPLCNDVTNGGIEDCTTCAFAQVSDQPVLTCSVCTPNTKKPNQAGTKCFTCPNTGATESCANCNADNICEKCSGGKVLTPTNLCLDDCSGLPGYYKDASTSKCVRCHESCKECTGNAEQCTACPVGKMLKYGNEGSANYGTCENQCVVVEGTASGTCGACGAQIGGTAYCSKCNVAAEVSINGVCKTNNVRSAPCADPDKAGGCNRCAEGYFLFERGCYKTDK
;
A
#
# COMPACT_ATOMS: atom_id res chain seq x y z
N MET A 1 49.07 22.20 20.07
CA MET A 1 49.29 22.67 18.68
C MET A 1 47.95 22.82 18.03
N PHE A 2 47.71 23.99 17.44
CA PHE A 2 46.46 24.46 16.86
C PHE A 2 46.00 23.58 15.69
N ASN A 3 44.71 23.26 15.62
CA ASN A 3 43.94 23.64 14.43
C ASN A 3 42.43 23.69 14.71
N LYS A 4 41.89 24.91 14.75
CA LYS A 4 40.46 25.21 14.68
C LYS A 4 40.06 25.14 13.20
N VAL A 5 39.18 24.22 12.82
CA VAL A 5 38.49 24.30 11.53
C VAL A 5 37.20 25.07 11.73
N LEU A 6 37.24 26.35 11.37
CA LEU A 6 36.06 27.19 11.13
C LEU A 6 35.45 26.77 9.79
N LEU A 7 34.31 26.09 9.83
CA LEU A 7 33.42 25.95 8.68
C LEU A 7 32.35 27.04 8.76
N THR A 8 32.73 28.25 8.36
CA THR A 8 31.81 29.23 7.80
C THR A 8 31.57 28.83 6.34
N SER A 9 30.34 28.53 5.94
CA SER A 9 29.89 28.84 4.57
C SER A 9 28.41 28.58 4.33
N PHE A 10 27.78 29.67 3.90
CA PHE A 10 26.74 29.76 2.88
C PHE A 10 25.35 29.19 3.18
N VAL A 11 24.53 30.12 3.69
CA VAL A 11 23.10 30.22 3.41
C VAL A 11 22.88 30.14 1.89
N LEU A 12 22.38 29.01 1.39
CA LEU A 12 21.78 28.92 0.06
C LEU A 12 20.26 29.03 0.24
N GLN A 13 19.76 30.26 0.30
CA GLN A 13 18.33 30.52 0.10
C GLN A 13 18.03 30.21 -1.37
N LEU A 14 17.47 29.03 -1.61
CA LEU A 14 16.75 28.72 -2.84
C LEU A 14 15.52 29.63 -2.86
N VAL A 15 15.69 30.83 -3.42
CA VAL A 15 14.56 31.61 -3.91
C VAL A 15 14.04 30.81 -5.09
N TRP A 16 12.92 30.14 -4.90
CA TRP A 16 12.14 29.64 -6.02
C TRP A 16 11.68 30.89 -6.77
N THR A 17 12.40 31.29 -7.81
CA THR A 17 11.79 32.13 -8.83
C THR A 17 10.70 31.26 -9.43
N THR A 18 9.47 31.44 -8.96
CA THR A 18 8.30 31.06 -9.74
C THR A 18 8.43 31.83 -11.03
N GLN A 19 9.06 31.21 -12.03
CA GLN A 19 8.84 31.58 -13.41
C GLN A 19 7.37 31.22 -13.66
N SER A 20 6.46 32.10 -13.21
CA SER A 20 5.12 32.12 -13.74
C SER A 20 5.30 32.26 -15.23
N ALA A 21 4.79 31.30 -16.00
CA ALA A 21 4.60 31.48 -17.43
C ALA A 21 3.95 32.86 -17.60
N ALA A 22 4.62 33.77 -18.31
CA ALA A 22 4.13 35.11 -18.50
C ALA A 22 2.69 35.05 -19.00
N GLU A 23 1.80 35.75 -18.33
CA GLU A 23 0.38 35.81 -18.64
C GLU A 23 0.23 36.31 -20.10
N GLU A 24 -0.23 35.46 -21.01
CA GLU A 24 -0.17 35.69 -22.46
C GLU A 24 -1.07 36.82 -22.97
N CYS A 25 -1.95 37.33 -22.11
CA CYS A 25 -2.84 38.44 -22.38
C CYS A 25 -2.88 39.35 -21.14
N THR A 26 -2.31 40.56 -21.26
CA THR A 26 -2.27 41.56 -20.19
C THR A 26 -3.42 42.56 -20.37
N GLU A 27 -4.26 42.70 -19.35
CA GLU A 27 -5.40 43.63 -19.38
C GLU A 27 -5.05 45.00 -18.79
N ASN A 28 -5.49 46.06 -19.46
CA ASN A 28 -5.44 47.43 -18.97
C ASN A 28 -6.60 48.25 -19.56
N ALA A 29 -7.02 49.31 -18.86
CA ALA A 29 -8.05 50.20 -19.36
C ALA A 29 -7.56 51.03 -20.57
N ASN A 30 -6.25 51.24 -20.69
CA ASN A 30 -5.61 52.03 -21.74
C ASN A 30 -4.14 51.60 -21.96
N GLY A 31 -3.54 52.13 -23.03
CA GLY A 31 -2.12 51.98 -23.35
C GLY A 31 -1.83 50.96 -24.44
N ALA A 32 -0.86 51.31 -25.30
CA ALA A 32 -0.40 50.45 -26.40
C ALA A 32 0.14 49.12 -25.89
N GLY A 33 -0.10 48.06 -26.67
CA GLY A 33 0.27 46.69 -26.35
C GLY A 33 -0.66 45.97 -25.35
N ASN A 34 -1.58 46.69 -24.69
CA ASN A 34 -2.47 46.11 -23.69
C ASN A 34 -3.81 45.67 -24.30
N CYS A 35 -4.31 44.53 -23.81
CA CYS A 35 -5.69 44.15 -24.05
C CYS A 35 -6.62 45.00 -23.18
N LEU A 36 -7.79 45.39 -23.69
CA LEU A 36 -8.75 46.15 -22.91
C LEU A 36 -9.27 45.30 -21.74
N THR A 37 -9.54 45.92 -20.59
CA THR A 37 -10.08 45.23 -19.40
C THR A 37 -11.28 44.32 -19.73
N ASN A 38 -11.24 43.09 -19.22
CA ASN A 38 -12.16 41.96 -19.49
C ASN A 38 -12.15 41.39 -20.92
N MET A 39 -11.24 41.82 -21.80
CA MET A 39 -11.19 41.38 -23.20
C MET A 39 -10.17 40.26 -23.46
N CYS A 40 -9.47 39.76 -22.43
CA CYS A 40 -8.76 38.47 -22.50
C CYS A 40 -9.76 37.32 -22.38
N ASN A 41 -10.66 37.21 -23.36
CA ASN A 41 -11.84 36.34 -23.34
C ASN A 41 -11.91 35.37 -24.54
N VAL A 42 -10.90 35.37 -25.41
CA VAL A 42 -10.83 34.45 -26.55
C VAL A 42 -10.05 33.21 -26.12
N GLN A 43 -10.74 32.10 -25.90
CA GLN A 43 -10.09 30.83 -25.57
C GLN A 43 -9.64 30.12 -26.85
N ILE A 44 -8.35 29.83 -26.98
CA ILE A 44 -7.77 29.01 -28.05
C ILE A 44 -6.83 28.01 -27.38
N GLY A 45 -7.10 26.71 -27.54
CA GLY A 45 -6.45 25.68 -26.71
C GLY A 45 -6.67 25.94 -25.21
N ASP A 46 -5.60 25.87 -24.42
CA ASP A 46 -5.64 26.08 -22.96
C ASP A 46 -5.40 27.53 -22.54
N LYS A 47 -5.30 28.47 -23.49
CA LYS A 47 -4.88 29.85 -23.22
C LYS A 47 -5.93 30.88 -23.64
N LYS A 48 -5.85 32.06 -23.02
CA LYS A 48 -6.74 33.20 -23.27
C LYS A 48 -6.01 34.29 -24.05
N TYR A 49 -6.70 34.82 -25.05
CA TYR A 49 -6.21 35.81 -25.99
C TYR A 49 -7.12 37.03 -26.03
N CYS A 50 -6.60 38.13 -26.58
CA CYS A 50 -7.30 39.39 -26.63
C CYS A 50 -8.30 39.46 -27.78
N SER A 51 -9.55 39.86 -27.50
CA SER A 51 -10.54 40.22 -28.54
C SER A 51 -10.57 41.70 -28.90
N LYS A 52 -10.04 42.56 -28.01
CA LYS A 52 -10.04 44.01 -28.22
C LYS A 52 -8.90 44.71 -27.46
N CYS A 53 -8.10 45.48 -28.18
CA CYS A 53 -7.01 46.27 -27.62
C CYS A 53 -7.49 47.55 -26.94
N ALA A 54 -6.73 47.97 -25.92
CA ALA A 54 -7.01 49.17 -25.15
C ALA A 54 -6.66 50.46 -25.92
N ASP A 55 -5.66 50.39 -26.81
CA ASP A 55 -5.28 51.47 -27.71
C ASP A 55 -5.99 51.32 -29.08
N ALA A 56 -6.50 52.43 -29.61
CA ALA A 56 -7.24 52.44 -30.89
C ALA A 56 -6.33 52.29 -32.12
N GLY A 57 -5.02 52.56 -31.99
CA GLY A 57 -4.00 52.33 -33.02
C GLY A 57 -3.55 50.87 -33.11
N ASP A 58 -3.86 50.06 -32.11
CA ASP A 58 -3.53 48.64 -32.05
C ASP A 58 -4.67 47.76 -32.56
N ALA A 59 -4.34 46.51 -32.88
CA ALA A 59 -5.26 45.46 -33.25
C ALA A 59 -4.83 44.12 -32.63
N PRO A 60 -5.76 43.20 -32.33
CA PRO A 60 -5.40 41.86 -31.89
C PRO A 60 -4.89 41.04 -33.09
N ILE A 61 -3.58 40.80 -33.13
CA ILE A 61 -2.91 39.97 -34.13
C ILE A 61 -2.33 38.75 -33.42
N ASP A 62 -2.74 37.55 -33.85
CA ASP A 62 -2.46 36.29 -33.16
C ASP A 62 -2.75 36.36 -31.65
N GLY A 63 -3.85 37.05 -31.33
CA GLY A 63 -4.34 37.22 -29.97
C GLY A 63 -3.60 38.26 -29.11
N LYS A 64 -2.57 38.94 -29.65
CA LYS A 64 -1.79 39.99 -28.95
C LYS A 64 -2.08 41.37 -29.53
N CYS A 65 -2.09 42.38 -28.67
CA CYS A 65 -2.26 43.76 -29.10
C CYS A 65 -0.96 44.33 -29.64
N VAL A 66 -0.98 44.66 -30.92
CA VAL A 66 0.15 45.26 -31.65
C VAL A 66 -0.38 46.33 -32.60
N ALA A 67 0.50 47.21 -33.09
CA ALA A 67 0.12 48.22 -34.07
C ALA A 67 -0.55 47.56 -35.30
N LYS A 68 -1.72 48.07 -35.70
CA LYS A 68 -2.56 47.40 -36.72
C LYS A 68 -1.90 47.23 -38.09
N GLY A 69 -0.95 48.09 -38.44
CA GLY A 69 -0.19 48.03 -39.69
C GLY A 69 -1.08 47.96 -40.92
N GLU A 70 -0.86 46.95 -41.76
CA GLU A 70 -1.62 46.69 -42.99
C GLU A 70 -2.97 45.96 -42.77
N ASN A 71 -3.32 45.59 -41.54
CA ASN A 71 -4.65 45.06 -41.24
C ASN A 71 -5.66 46.22 -41.16
N THR A 72 -5.93 46.83 -42.31
CA THR A 72 -6.81 48.01 -42.42
C THR A 72 -8.26 47.73 -42.05
N GLY A 73 -8.65 46.46 -41.95
CA GLY A 73 -9.96 46.02 -41.44
C GLY A 73 -10.11 46.08 -39.93
N CYS A 74 -9.06 46.55 -39.21
CA CYS A 74 -9.07 46.76 -37.78
C CYS A 74 -9.18 48.25 -37.42
N ASP A 75 -10.12 48.55 -36.53
CA ASP A 75 -10.36 49.89 -36.02
C ASP A 75 -10.81 49.85 -34.56
N ALA A 76 -10.53 50.93 -33.82
CA ALA A 76 -10.85 51.06 -32.40
C ALA A 76 -10.50 49.83 -31.54
N GLY A 77 -9.34 49.22 -31.82
CA GLY A 77 -8.81 48.08 -31.08
C GLY A 77 -9.40 46.72 -31.46
N THR A 78 -10.22 46.58 -32.50
CA THR A 78 -10.80 45.29 -32.92
C THR A 78 -10.86 45.16 -34.45
N CYS A 79 -10.93 43.93 -34.96
CA CYS A 79 -10.94 43.62 -36.38
C CYS A 79 -12.31 43.13 -36.85
N THR A 80 -12.74 43.63 -38.00
CA THR A 80 -13.96 43.16 -38.72
C THR A 80 -13.63 42.48 -40.03
N SER A 81 -12.39 42.63 -40.50
CA SER A 81 -11.79 41.88 -41.61
C SER A 81 -10.27 41.90 -41.46
N CYS A 82 -9.60 40.98 -42.14
CA CYS A 82 -8.14 40.80 -42.03
C CYS A 82 -7.46 40.90 -43.39
N LYS A 83 -6.17 41.26 -43.41
CA LYS A 83 -5.37 41.32 -44.65
C LYS A 83 -5.12 39.93 -45.23
N ALA A 84 -4.58 39.86 -46.46
CA ALA A 84 -4.20 38.59 -47.08
C ALA A 84 -3.17 37.82 -46.21
N GLY A 85 -3.34 36.51 -46.11
CA GLY A 85 -2.55 35.65 -45.22
C GLY A 85 -3.09 35.52 -43.78
N TYR A 86 -4.15 36.25 -43.44
CA TYR A 86 -4.80 36.20 -42.13
C TYR A 86 -6.28 35.88 -42.26
N PHE A 87 -6.87 35.29 -41.23
CA PHE A 87 -8.32 35.10 -41.09
C PHE A 87 -8.86 35.77 -39.84
N LEU A 88 -10.14 36.13 -39.89
CA LEU A 88 -10.84 36.73 -38.76
C LEU A 88 -11.23 35.65 -37.75
N HIS A 89 -11.00 35.90 -36.47
CA HIS A 89 -11.57 35.11 -35.39
C HIS A 89 -11.77 36.02 -34.17
N ARG A 90 -13.00 36.10 -33.64
CA ARG A 90 -13.28 36.81 -32.38
C ARG A 90 -12.72 38.24 -32.25
N GLY A 91 -12.82 39.03 -33.33
CA GLY A 91 -12.35 40.42 -33.32
C GLY A 91 -10.83 40.58 -33.49
N GLY A 92 -10.10 39.50 -33.75
CA GLY A 92 -8.67 39.52 -34.07
C GLY A 92 -8.35 38.87 -35.41
N CYS A 93 -7.15 39.14 -35.90
CA CYS A 93 -6.60 38.53 -37.13
C CYS A 93 -5.52 37.51 -36.78
N TYR A 94 -5.69 36.29 -37.26
CA TYR A 94 -4.80 35.17 -36.96
C TYR A 94 -4.10 34.71 -38.25
N GLN A 95 -2.79 34.51 -38.17
CA GLN A 95 -1.97 34.18 -39.33
C GLN A 95 -2.21 32.74 -39.78
N ILE A 96 -2.51 32.53 -41.06
CA ILE A 96 -2.58 31.18 -41.64
C ILE A 96 -1.18 30.57 -41.64
N GLY A 97 -1.04 29.33 -41.16
CA GLY A 97 0.26 28.69 -40.96
C GLY A 97 1.08 29.22 -39.78
N GLY A 98 0.59 30.24 -39.06
CA GLY A 98 1.21 30.75 -37.84
C GLY A 98 0.91 29.86 -36.62
N GLU A 99 1.75 29.94 -35.58
CA GLU A 99 1.64 29.08 -34.39
C GLU A 99 0.24 29.09 -33.75
N ILE A 100 -0.35 30.28 -33.57
CA ILE A 100 -1.70 30.42 -32.98
C ILE A 100 -2.79 30.16 -34.01
N GLY A 101 -2.61 30.60 -35.26
CA GLY A 101 -3.59 30.36 -36.31
C GLY A 101 -3.81 28.88 -36.60
N LEU A 102 -2.76 28.05 -36.49
CA LEU A 102 -2.81 26.60 -36.62
C LEU A 102 -3.64 25.89 -35.53
N LEU A 103 -3.92 26.56 -34.42
CA LEU A 103 -4.83 26.04 -33.38
C LEU A 103 -6.31 26.24 -33.72
N ILE A 104 -6.62 27.00 -34.78
CA ILE A 104 -7.98 27.27 -35.27
C ILE A 104 -8.18 26.74 -36.71
N CYS A 105 -7.14 26.82 -37.53
CA CYS A 105 -7.14 26.48 -38.96
C CYS A 105 -5.95 25.57 -39.29
N ASP A 106 -6.19 24.38 -39.82
CA ASP A 106 -5.14 23.41 -40.17
C ASP A 106 -4.36 23.76 -41.46
N ASP A 107 -4.76 24.80 -42.17
CA ASP A 107 -4.08 25.21 -43.39
C ASP A 107 -2.69 25.78 -43.04
N THR A 108 -1.64 25.16 -43.59
CA THR A 108 -0.26 25.61 -43.38
C THR A 108 0.14 26.78 -44.27
N GLU A 109 -0.66 27.08 -45.30
CA GLU A 109 -0.39 28.11 -46.30
C GLU A 109 -1.68 28.85 -46.68
N ALA A 110 -1.58 30.14 -46.97
CA ALA A 110 -2.73 30.97 -47.31
C ALA A 110 -3.35 30.58 -48.66
N SER A 111 -4.68 30.55 -48.71
CA SER A 111 -5.45 30.45 -49.96
C SER A 111 -5.36 31.76 -50.77
N PRO A 112 -5.50 31.74 -52.12
CA PRO A 112 -5.72 32.96 -52.90
C PRO A 112 -7.00 33.71 -52.48
N THR A 113 -7.96 33.02 -51.86
CA THR A 113 -9.14 33.66 -51.26
C THR A 113 -8.78 34.24 -49.89
N GLN A 114 -8.87 35.56 -49.77
CA GLN A 114 -8.55 36.25 -48.51
C GLN A 114 -9.45 35.79 -47.36
N GLY A 115 -8.84 35.46 -46.22
CA GLY A 115 -9.54 35.02 -45.01
C GLY A 115 -10.08 33.59 -45.06
N GLU A 116 -9.82 32.82 -46.12
CA GLU A 116 -10.27 31.44 -46.21
C GLU A 116 -9.39 30.50 -45.37
N CYS A 117 -10.07 29.61 -44.64
CA CYS A 117 -9.49 28.39 -44.09
C CYS A 117 -10.21 27.19 -44.72
N LYS A 118 -9.47 26.30 -45.38
CA LYS A 118 -10.04 25.13 -46.05
C LYS A 118 -10.44 24.07 -45.03
N LYS A 119 -9.57 23.79 -44.06
CA LYS A 119 -9.80 22.81 -42.99
C LYS A 119 -9.65 23.48 -41.62
N CYS A 120 -10.75 23.57 -40.88
CA CYS A 120 -10.69 24.03 -39.50
C CYS A 120 -10.02 22.98 -38.60
N HIS A 121 -9.33 23.46 -37.58
CA HIS A 121 -8.72 22.61 -36.55
C HIS A 121 -9.79 21.84 -35.76
N ASP A 122 -9.39 20.73 -35.13
CA ASP A 122 -10.30 19.95 -34.30
C ASP A 122 -10.90 20.83 -33.17
N GLY A 123 -12.22 20.71 -33.01
CA GLY A 123 -13.01 21.56 -32.11
C GLY A 123 -13.50 22.87 -32.72
N TYR A 124 -13.25 23.09 -34.01
CA TYR A 124 -13.85 24.15 -34.80
C TYR A 124 -14.62 23.57 -35.99
N PHE A 125 -15.72 24.20 -36.37
CA PHE A 125 -16.45 23.87 -37.59
C PHE A 125 -16.26 24.95 -38.65
N LYS A 126 -16.31 24.54 -39.92
CA LYS A 126 -16.28 25.46 -41.06
C LYS A 126 -17.57 26.26 -41.10
N ASN A 127 -17.46 27.58 -40.97
CA ASN A 127 -18.60 28.48 -40.96
C ASN A 127 -19.29 28.50 -42.34
N PRO A 128 -20.56 28.06 -42.46
CA PRO A 128 -21.27 28.04 -43.74
C PRO A 128 -21.45 29.44 -44.37
N ALA A 129 -21.44 30.50 -43.56
CA ALA A 129 -21.59 31.88 -44.01
C ALA A 129 -20.26 32.55 -44.42
N ALA A 130 -19.11 31.88 -44.26
CA ALA A 130 -17.80 32.44 -44.57
C ALA A 130 -17.49 32.42 -46.06
N VAL A 131 -18.16 33.30 -46.81
CA VAL A 131 -17.93 33.54 -48.24
C VAL A 131 -17.01 34.73 -48.52
N ALA A 132 -16.59 35.48 -47.49
CA ALA A 132 -15.73 36.66 -47.59
C ALA A 132 -14.87 36.85 -46.31
N ASN A 133 -13.86 37.72 -46.38
CA ASN A 133 -12.88 38.01 -45.31
C ASN A 133 -13.44 38.77 -44.08
N ASN A 134 -14.76 39.00 -44.03
CA ASN A 134 -15.45 39.73 -42.96
C ASN A 134 -16.22 38.80 -42.00
N LYS A 135 -16.11 37.48 -42.19
CA LYS A 135 -16.66 36.46 -41.30
C LYS A 135 -15.55 35.48 -40.92
N PRO A 136 -15.57 34.92 -39.70
CA PRO A 136 -14.59 33.92 -39.31
C PRO A 136 -14.81 32.65 -40.13
N PRO A 137 -13.78 32.06 -40.76
CA PRO A 137 -13.92 30.84 -41.54
C PRO A 137 -14.15 29.61 -40.64
N CYS A 138 -13.69 29.69 -39.39
CA CYS A 138 -13.78 28.64 -38.38
C CYS A 138 -14.39 29.20 -37.10
N ILE A 139 -15.42 28.54 -36.60
CA ILE A 139 -16.11 28.88 -35.34
C ILE A 139 -15.92 27.70 -34.38
N ALA A 140 -15.58 27.98 -33.12
CA ALA A 140 -15.37 26.92 -32.15
C ALA A 140 -16.69 26.20 -31.84
N CYS A 141 -16.64 24.89 -31.62
CA CYS A 141 -17.84 24.09 -31.34
C CYS A 141 -18.53 24.52 -30.04
N ASN A 142 -17.79 25.06 -29.07
CA ASN A 142 -18.31 25.58 -27.80
C ASN A 142 -18.69 27.08 -27.84
N ASP A 143 -18.57 27.71 -29.00
CA ASP A 143 -18.81 29.14 -29.12
C ASP A 143 -20.31 29.47 -29.16
N THR A 144 -20.88 29.89 -28.03
CA THR A 144 -22.30 30.28 -27.97
C THR A 144 -22.61 31.66 -28.57
N THR A 145 -21.60 32.46 -28.90
CA THR A 145 -21.74 33.81 -29.47
C THR A 145 -21.71 33.77 -31.01
N GLY A 146 -20.84 32.94 -31.58
CA GLY A 146 -20.67 32.74 -33.02
C GLY A 146 -20.19 33.99 -33.76
N ASP A 147 -20.72 34.16 -34.98
CA ASP A 147 -20.49 35.32 -35.85
C ASP A 147 -21.75 36.19 -36.07
N GLY A 148 -22.77 35.98 -35.22
CA GLY A 148 -24.10 36.58 -35.32
C GLY A 148 -25.10 35.79 -36.18
N THR A 149 -24.64 34.82 -36.98
CA THR A 149 -25.48 33.91 -37.77
C THR A 149 -25.29 32.47 -37.29
N ASN A 150 -24.07 31.96 -37.41
CA ASN A 150 -23.70 30.60 -37.03
C ASN A 150 -23.00 30.61 -35.67
N LYS A 151 -23.33 29.64 -34.82
CA LYS A 151 -22.72 29.48 -33.49
C LYS A 151 -22.54 28.01 -33.11
N GLY A 152 -21.65 27.76 -32.16
CA GLY A 152 -21.51 26.50 -31.46
C GLY A 152 -22.57 26.29 -30.37
N LYS A 153 -22.39 25.20 -29.61
CA LYS A 153 -23.24 24.77 -28.50
C LYS A 153 -22.39 24.67 -27.23
N LEU A 154 -22.90 25.22 -26.12
CA LEU A 154 -22.21 25.18 -24.82
C LEU A 154 -21.83 23.73 -24.44
N GLY A 155 -20.63 23.56 -23.90
CA GLY A 155 -20.04 22.28 -23.52
C GLY A 155 -19.59 21.39 -24.68
N CYS A 156 -19.63 21.84 -25.93
CA CYS A 156 -19.35 20.98 -27.07
C CYS A 156 -17.87 20.98 -27.48
N ALA A 157 -17.24 19.81 -27.49
CA ALA A 157 -15.85 19.62 -27.90
C ALA A 157 -15.70 19.53 -29.41
N THR A 158 -16.56 18.73 -30.06
CA THR A 158 -16.51 18.49 -31.51
C THR A 158 -17.92 18.55 -32.09
N CYS A 159 -18.09 19.07 -33.30
CA CYS A 159 -19.40 19.34 -33.87
C CYS A 159 -19.40 19.29 -35.41
N ASP A 160 -20.57 19.09 -35.99
CA ASP A 160 -20.82 19.37 -37.40
C ASP A 160 -21.30 20.81 -37.61
N PRO A 161 -20.94 21.44 -38.75
CA PRO A 161 -21.47 22.75 -39.10
C PRO A 161 -23.00 22.72 -39.20
N PRO A 162 -23.69 23.83 -38.90
CA PRO A 162 -25.13 23.91 -39.06
C PRO A 162 -25.54 23.75 -40.53
N THR A 163 -26.54 22.91 -40.79
CA THR A 163 -27.09 22.67 -42.14
C THR A 163 -28.45 23.32 -42.36
N THR A 164 -29.14 23.70 -41.29
CA THR A 164 -30.48 24.31 -41.27
C THR A 164 -30.63 25.21 -40.04
N GLU A 165 -31.66 26.06 -40.03
CA GLU A 165 -32.06 26.82 -38.83
C GLU A 165 -32.23 25.88 -37.61
N PRO A 166 -31.75 26.25 -36.41
CA PRO A 166 -31.41 27.61 -35.96
C PRO A 166 -29.91 27.99 -36.05
N ASN A 167 -29.18 27.59 -37.10
CA ASN A 167 -27.78 27.96 -37.34
C ASN A 167 -26.83 27.65 -36.16
N THR A 168 -27.14 26.60 -35.41
CA THR A 168 -26.34 26.12 -34.28
C THR A 168 -25.70 24.79 -34.64
N ALA A 169 -24.39 24.67 -34.38
CA ALA A 169 -23.64 23.46 -34.70
C ALA A 169 -24.20 22.21 -33.99
N THR A 170 -24.17 21.07 -34.69
CA THR A 170 -24.63 19.80 -34.13
C THR A 170 -23.49 19.16 -33.37
N CYS A 171 -23.62 19.05 -32.04
CA CYS A 171 -22.57 18.50 -31.21
C CYS A 171 -22.38 16.99 -31.43
N LYS A 172 -21.14 16.51 -31.37
CA LYS A 172 -20.72 15.11 -31.47
C LYS A 172 -20.05 14.55 -30.22
N ALA A 173 -19.40 15.42 -29.44
CA ALA A 173 -18.75 15.04 -28.18
C ALA A 173 -18.72 16.25 -27.24
N CYS A 174 -18.81 16.00 -25.94
CA CYS A 174 -18.76 17.04 -24.93
C CYS A 174 -17.32 17.30 -24.46
N LEU A 175 -17.06 18.53 -24.04
CA LEU A 175 -15.83 18.94 -23.38
C LEU A 175 -15.69 18.25 -22.02
N ASN A 176 -14.45 18.16 -21.53
CA ASN A 176 -14.19 17.82 -20.14
C ASN A 176 -14.95 18.79 -19.22
N GLY A 177 -15.57 18.25 -18.17
CA GLY A 177 -16.49 19.00 -17.30
C GLY A 177 -17.93 19.01 -17.78
N TYR A 178 -18.23 18.37 -18.91
CA TYR A 178 -19.59 18.15 -19.41
C TYR A 178 -19.82 16.67 -19.72
N TYR A 179 -21.08 16.22 -19.62
CA TYR A 179 -21.51 14.88 -20.02
C TYR A 179 -22.67 14.97 -21.02
N ASN A 180 -22.86 13.90 -21.81
CA ASN A 180 -24.02 13.81 -22.69
C ASN A 180 -25.29 13.47 -21.88
N SER A 181 -26.21 14.43 -21.78
CA SER A 181 -27.46 14.33 -21.05
C SER A 181 -28.63 13.78 -21.88
N ALA A 182 -28.42 13.45 -23.16
CA ALA A 182 -29.45 12.92 -24.04
C ALA A 182 -29.00 11.63 -24.75
N ALA A 183 -29.94 10.70 -24.95
CA ALA A 183 -29.65 9.39 -25.54
C ALA A 183 -29.48 9.46 -27.07
N ASP A 184 -30.38 10.18 -27.75
CA ASP A 184 -30.47 10.19 -29.22
C ASP A 184 -29.70 11.32 -29.90
N SER A 185 -29.17 12.26 -29.11
CA SER A 185 -28.38 13.39 -29.60
C SER A 185 -27.37 13.85 -28.54
N VAL A 186 -26.28 14.48 -28.95
CA VAL A 186 -25.29 14.98 -27.98
C VAL A 186 -25.74 16.33 -27.44
N THR A 187 -26.15 16.31 -26.18
CA THR A 187 -26.46 17.52 -25.41
C THR A 187 -25.59 17.55 -24.18
N CYS A 188 -24.74 18.56 -24.10
CA CYS A 188 -23.74 18.66 -23.05
C CYS A 188 -24.33 19.41 -21.86
N ALA A 189 -24.38 18.75 -20.71
CA ALA A 189 -24.71 19.35 -19.42
C ALA A 189 -23.47 19.35 -18.52
N GLU A 190 -23.34 20.37 -17.69
CA GLU A 190 -22.19 20.50 -16.78
C GLU A 190 -22.19 19.38 -15.75
N CYS A 191 -20.99 18.91 -15.41
CA CYS A 191 -20.77 18.04 -14.28
C CYS A 191 -21.11 18.73 -12.96
N ASP A 192 -21.40 17.91 -11.96
CA ASP A 192 -21.53 18.38 -10.58
C ASP A 192 -20.29 19.17 -10.12
N GLU A 193 -20.48 20.16 -9.25
CA GLU A 193 -19.40 21.05 -8.82
C GLU A 193 -18.20 20.33 -8.21
N ALA A 194 -18.43 19.16 -7.59
CA ALA A 194 -17.40 18.32 -7.00
C ALA A 194 -16.55 17.58 -8.05
N CYS A 195 -17.10 17.34 -9.26
CA CYS A 195 -16.44 16.60 -10.32
C CYS A 195 -15.68 17.54 -11.27
N ALA A 196 -14.44 17.19 -11.62
CA ALA A 196 -13.74 17.82 -12.75
C ALA A 196 -14.19 17.22 -14.10
N THR A 197 -14.44 15.91 -14.12
CA THR A 197 -15.04 15.20 -15.24
C THR A 197 -16.07 14.22 -14.70
N CYS A 198 -17.07 13.87 -15.51
CA CYS A 198 -18.16 12.98 -15.10
C CYS A 198 -18.71 12.19 -16.29
N SER A 199 -19.36 11.08 -16.00
CA SER A 199 -20.07 10.25 -16.97
C SER A 199 -21.59 10.48 -16.98
N GLY A 200 -22.10 11.35 -16.11
CA GLY A 200 -23.53 11.57 -15.94
C GLY A 200 -23.85 12.68 -14.94
N ALA A 201 -25.14 12.85 -14.68
CA ALA A 201 -25.67 13.84 -13.76
C ALA A 201 -25.30 13.57 -12.30
N GLY A 202 -25.08 14.65 -11.53
CA GLY A 202 -24.88 14.62 -10.08
C GLY A 202 -23.51 14.10 -9.64
N ASN A 203 -23.30 14.10 -8.32
CA ASN A 203 -21.99 13.77 -7.73
C ASN A 203 -21.64 12.28 -7.71
N THR A 204 -22.53 11.37 -8.14
CA THR A 204 -22.35 9.90 -8.14
C THR A 204 -21.79 9.32 -9.43
N LYS A 205 -21.38 10.18 -10.36
CA LYS A 205 -20.84 9.81 -11.67
C LYS A 205 -19.54 10.55 -12.00
N CYS A 206 -18.77 10.94 -10.98
CA CYS A 206 -17.49 11.61 -11.21
C CYS A 206 -16.47 10.65 -11.83
N THR A 207 -15.68 11.09 -12.80
CA THR A 207 -14.52 10.36 -13.34
C THR A 207 -13.19 11.01 -12.96
N SER A 208 -13.24 12.22 -12.41
CA SER A 208 -12.14 12.88 -11.70
C SER A 208 -12.68 13.95 -10.75
N CYS A 209 -11.90 14.32 -9.74
CA CYS A 209 -12.28 15.31 -8.74
C CYS A 209 -11.76 16.70 -9.08
N LYS A 210 -12.60 17.72 -8.85
CA LYS A 210 -12.22 19.12 -9.07
C LYS A 210 -11.22 19.60 -8.02
N GLU A 211 -11.47 19.24 -6.76
CA GLU A 211 -10.59 19.56 -5.64
C GLU A 211 -9.36 18.61 -5.61
N PRO A 212 -8.12 19.14 -5.61
CA PRO A 212 -6.90 18.32 -5.65
C PRO A 212 -6.64 17.53 -4.36
N THR A 213 -7.40 17.79 -3.29
CA THR A 213 -7.33 17.08 -2.01
C THR A 213 -8.26 15.88 -1.93
N LYS A 214 -9.24 15.77 -2.83
CA LYS A 214 -10.23 14.70 -2.84
C LYS A 214 -9.72 13.46 -3.57
N TYR A 215 -10.30 12.32 -3.21
CA TYR A 215 -10.01 11.00 -3.79
C TYR A 215 -11.23 10.51 -4.56
N LEU A 216 -11.02 9.95 -5.75
CA LEU A 216 -12.08 9.30 -6.50
C LEU A 216 -12.33 7.89 -5.96
N LYS A 217 -13.56 7.64 -5.49
CA LYS A 217 -14.00 6.34 -4.97
C LYS A 217 -15.08 5.76 -5.86
N ILE A 218 -14.86 4.56 -6.38
CA ILE A 218 -15.94 3.77 -6.99
C ILE A 218 -16.84 3.28 -5.86
N THR A 219 -18.11 3.65 -5.90
CA THR A 219 -19.11 3.27 -4.89
C THR A 219 -19.89 2.03 -5.31
N ASP A 220 -19.98 1.77 -6.61
CA ASP A 220 -20.59 0.56 -7.16
C ASP A 220 -20.00 0.24 -8.54
N SER A 221 -19.20 -0.82 -8.60
CA SER A 221 -18.55 -1.27 -9.84
C SER A 221 -19.52 -1.82 -10.88
N SER A 222 -20.71 -2.27 -10.48
CA SER A 222 -21.71 -2.83 -11.41
C SER A 222 -22.40 -1.74 -12.24
N THR A 223 -22.60 -0.56 -11.63
CA THR A 223 -23.23 0.60 -12.28
C THR A 223 -22.23 1.69 -12.67
N GLY A 224 -20.94 1.49 -12.38
CA GLY A 224 -19.88 2.48 -12.54
C GLY A 224 -20.08 3.73 -11.68
N ALA A 225 -20.88 3.65 -10.61
CA ALA A 225 -21.09 4.78 -9.72
C ALA A 225 -19.79 5.13 -8.97
N SER A 226 -19.50 6.42 -8.88
CA SER A 226 -18.23 6.93 -8.38
C SER A 226 -18.38 8.36 -7.86
N GLN A 227 -17.67 8.66 -6.78
CA GLN A 227 -17.80 9.92 -6.03
C GLN A 227 -16.43 10.45 -5.61
N CYS A 228 -16.34 11.77 -5.48
CA CYS A 228 -15.20 12.43 -4.88
C CYS A 228 -15.37 12.52 -3.37
N VAL A 229 -14.44 11.93 -2.63
CA VAL A 229 -14.52 11.79 -1.17
C VAL A 229 -13.23 12.27 -0.50
N ASP A 230 -13.30 12.52 0.81
CA ASP A 230 -12.10 12.77 1.62
C ASP A 230 -11.28 11.50 1.84
N GLU A 231 -9.99 11.67 2.13
CA GLU A 231 -9.05 10.55 2.38
C GLU A 231 -9.55 9.58 3.45
N ALA A 232 -10.19 10.10 4.51
CA ALA A 232 -10.75 9.29 5.60
C ALA A 232 -11.80 8.29 5.08
N THR A 233 -12.58 8.66 4.07
CA THR A 233 -13.60 7.81 3.46
C THR A 233 -13.02 6.65 2.64
N CYS A 234 -11.78 6.78 2.16
CA CYS A 234 -11.07 5.63 1.59
C CYS A 234 -10.77 4.58 2.67
N LYS A 235 -10.49 5.00 3.90
CA LYS A 235 -10.11 4.11 5.02
C LYS A 235 -11.34 3.46 5.69
N ASN A 236 -12.50 4.09 5.59
CA ASN A 236 -13.73 3.61 6.20
C ASN A 236 -14.18 2.26 5.61
N GLY A 237 -14.45 1.30 6.48
CA GLY A 237 -14.88 -0.06 6.10
C GLY A 237 -13.75 -1.03 5.76
N GLY A 238 -12.51 -0.54 5.64
CA GLY A 238 -11.32 -1.38 5.42
C GLY A 238 -11.28 -2.12 4.09
N THR A 239 -12.18 -1.84 3.14
CA THR A 239 -12.21 -2.47 1.80
C THR A 239 -11.39 -1.71 0.76
N ASN A 240 -11.05 -0.45 1.08
CA ASN A 240 -10.31 0.45 0.22
C ASN A 240 -9.20 1.12 1.04
N PHE A 241 -8.30 1.79 0.34
CA PHE A 241 -7.26 2.61 0.95
C PHE A 241 -6.97 3.82 0.06
N PRO A 242 -6.43 4.93 0.59
CA PRO A 242 -6.05 6.07 -0.24
C PRO A 242 -4.76 5.77 -1.02
N ALA A 243 -4.76 6.06 -2.32
CA ALA A 243 -3.60 5.88 -3.18
C ALA A 243 -3.49 7.02 -4.22
N ILE A 244 -2.32 7.10 -4.85
CA ILE A 244 -2.06 7.97 -6.00
C ILE A 244 -1.70 7.06 -7.18
N GLU A 245 -2.46 7.13 -8.26
CA GLU A 245 -2.17 6.38 -9.49
C GLU A 245 -0.80 6.79 -10.05
N ALA A 246 0.07 5.82 -10.30
CA ALA A 246 1.43 6.08 -10.77
C ALA A 246 1.50 6.83 -12.12
N ASN A 247 0.55 6.55 -13.03
CA ASN A 247 0.57 7.09 -14.39
C ASN A 247 -0.07 8.48 -14.51
N THR A 248 -1.15 8.71 -13.76
CA THR A 248 -1.98 9.92 -13.91
C THR A 248 -1.83 10.90 -12.74
N GLN A 249 -1.15 10.47 -11.67
CA GLN A 249 -1.08 11.18 -10.38
C GLN A 249 -2.45 11.47 -9.75
N LYS A 250 -3.50 10.75 -10.18
CA LYS A 250 -4.84 10.91 -9.63
C LYS A 250 -4.94 10.27 -8.26
N LYS A 251 -5.57 10.99 -7.33
CA LYS A 251 -5.94 10.47 -6.01
C LYS A 251 -7.18 9.58 -6.11
N ILE A 252 -7.05 8.34 -5.68
CA ILE A 252 -8.09 7.31 -5.79
C ILE A 252 -8.25 6.50 -4.50
N CYS A 253 -9.42 5.88 -4.31
CA CYS A 253 -9.65 4.88 -3.27
C CYS A 253 -9.70 3.46 -3.88
N PRO A 254 -8.58 2.86 -4.30
CA PRO A 254 -8.56 1.49 -4.83
C PRO A 254 -9.02 0.46 -3.79
N LEU A 255 -9.41 -0.71 -4.26
CA LEU A 255 -9.72 -1.86 -3.40
C LEU A 255 -8.43 -2.43 -2.79
N CYS A 256 -8.53 -3.05 -1.61
CA CYS A 256 -7.38 -3.65 -0.94
C CYS A 256 -6.61 -4.68 -1.77
N ASN A 257 -7.27 -5.35 -2.72
CA ASN A 257 -6.67 -6.34 -3.62
C ASN A 257 -6.22 -5.77 -4.97
N ASP A 258 -6.31 -4.46 -5.18
CA ASP A 258 -5.87 -3.82 -6.41
C ASP A 258 -4.35 -3.63 -6.43
N VAL A 259 -3.65 -4.69 -6.84
CA VAL A 259 -2.19 -4.71 -6.93
C VAL A 259 -1.61 -3.66 -7.88
N THR A 260 -2.39 -3.17 -8.85
CA THR A 260 -1.93 -2.14 -9.79
C THR A 260 -1.77 -0.78 -9.12
N ASN A 261 -2.53 -0.55 -8.04
CA ASN A 261 -2.54 0.69 -7.27
C ASN A 261 -1.97 0.53 -5.86
N GLY A 262 -1.11 -0.49 -5.65
CA GLY A 262 -0.40 -0.73 -4.39
C GLY A 262 -1.15 -1.58 -3.37
N GLY A 263 -2.23 -2.25 -3.79
CA GLY A 263 -2.96 -3.23 -2.99
C GLY A 263 -2.17 -4.53 -2.77
N ILE A 264 -2.69 -5.37 -1.88
CA ILE A 264 -2.15 -6.69 -1.55
C ILE A 264 -3.01 -7.74 -2.22
N GLU A 265 -2.41 -8.54 -3.10
CA GLU A 265 -3.10 -9.63 -3.79
C GLU A 265 -3.91 -10.47 -2.80
N ASP A 266 -5.14 -10.81 -3.20
CA ASP A 266 -6.07 -11.60 -2.38
C ASP A 266 -6.48 -10.97 -1.04
N CYS A 267 -6.22 -9.69 -0.80
CA CYS A 267 -6.65 -9.00 0.41
C CYS A 267 -8.04 -8.36 0.27
N THR A 268 -9.00 -8.74 1.11
CA THR A 268 -10.34 -8.12 1.13
C THR A 268 -10.48 -7.02 2.16
N THR A 269 -9.72 -7.09 3.25
CA THR A 269 -9.75 -6.08 4.30
C THR A 269 -8.34 -5.65 4.64
N CYS A 270 -8.07 -4.36 4.51
CA CYS A 270 -6.78 -3.74 4.75
C CYS A 270 -6.87 -2.52 5.66
N ALA A 271 -5.73 -2.17 6.25
CA ALA A 271 -5.54 -0.97 7.03
C ALA A 271 -4.36 -0.17 6.45
N PHE A 272 -4.55 1.13 6.31
CA PHE A 272 -3.57 2.06 5.77
C PHE A 272 -3.04 2.99 6.86
N ALA A 273 -1.72 3.17 6.88
CA ALA A 273 -1.03 4.10 7.74
C ALA A 273 0.09 4.83 6.98
N GLN A 274 0.48 5.99 7.50
CA GLN A 274 1.70 6.70 7.09
C GLN A 274 2.72 6.54 8.20
N VAL A 275 3.83 5.85 7.93
CA VAL A 275 4.93 5.65 8.89
C VAL A 275 6.16 6.31 8.29
N SER A 276 6.64 7.38 8.90
CA SER A 276 7.79 8.16 8.39
C SER A 276 7.64 8.56 6.92
N ASP A 277 6.45 9.08 6.57
CA ASP A 277 6.06 9.50 5.20
C ASP A 277 6.09 8.37 4.15
N GLN A 278 6.09 7.11 4.59
CA GLN A 278 5.93 5.95 3.73
C GLN A 278 4.52 5.35 3.89
N PRO A 279 3.79 5.12 2.78
CA PRO A 279 2.51 4.43 2.83
C PRO A 279 2.73 2.97 3.23
N VAL A 280 2.09 2.56 4.32
CA VAL A 280 2.08 1.17 4.79
C VAL A 280 0.66 0.65 4.69
N LEU A 281 0.48 -0.40 3.90
CA LEU A 281 -0.77 -1.14 3.79
C LEU A 281 -0.60 -2.51 4.44
N THR A 282 -1.52 -2.88 5.33
CA THR A 282 -1.54 -4.21 5.96
C THR A 282 -2.88 -4.89 5.73
N CYS A 283 -2.86 -6.19 5.48
CA CYS A 283 -4.03 -7.03 5.26
C CYS A 283 -4.43 -7.76 6.55
N SER A 284 -5.72 -7.75 6.87
CA SER A 284 -6.30 -8.50 8.00
C SER A 284 -7.20 -9.64 7.57
N VAL A 285 -7.82 -9.56 6.39
CA VAL A 285 -8.69 -10.60 5.83
C VAL A 285 -8.33 -10.88 4.39
N CYS A 286 -8.10 -12.15 4.09
CA CYS A 286 -7.76 -12.64 2.75
C CYS A 286 -8.95 -13.37 2.11
N THR A 287 -8.96 -13.42 0.78
CA THR A 287 -9.85 -14.25 -0.04
C THR A 287 -9.05 -15.23 -0.90
N PRO A 288 -9.47 -16.49 -1.07
CA PRO A 288 -10.55 -17.16 -0.34
C PRO A 288 -10.24 -17.25 1.17
N ASN A 289 -11.25 -17.58 1.98
CA ASN A 289 -11.12 -17.70 3.43
C ASN A 289 -10.13 -18.78 3.91
N THR A 290 -9.68 -19.65 3.00
CA THR A 290 -8.58 -20.61 3.21
C THR A 290 -7.20 -19.96 3.28
N LYS A 291 -7.08 -18.71 2.82
CA LYS A 291 -5.88 -17.89 2.97
C LYS A 291 -5.89 -17.10 4.29
N LYS A 292 -4.70 -16.78 4.79
CA LYS A 292 -4.48 -15.87 5.93
C LYS A 292 -3.28 -14.96 5.65
N PRO A 293 -3.24 -13.76 6.25
CA PRO A 293 -2.10 -12.88 6.12
C PRO A 293 -0.89 -13.42 6.91
N ASN A 294 0.32 -13.06 6.52
CA ASN A 294 1.47 -13.16 7.41
C ASN A 294 1.34 -12.20 8.60
N GLN A 295 2.16 -12.35 9.64
CA GLN A 295 2.11 -11.47 10.82
C GLN A 295 2.33 -9.99 10.47
N ALA A 296 3.15 -9.71 9.45
CA ALA A 296 3.36 -8.34 8.97
C ALA A 296 2.16 -7.78 8.19
N GLY A 297 1.19 -8.62 7.80
CA GLY A 297 0.05 -8.22 6.99
C GLY A 297 0.40 -7.84 5.55
N THR A 298 1.59 -8.16 5.05
CA THR A 298 2.05 -7.71 3.73
C THR A 298 1.63 -8.63 2.59
N LYS A 299 1.25 -9.88 2.87
CA LYS A 299 0.82 -10.87 1.88
C LYS A 299 -0.17 -11.86 2.46
N CYS A 300 -1.03 -12.41 1.59
CA CYS A 300 -1.95 -13.50 1.88
C CYS A 300 -1.37 -14.84 1.38
N PHE A 301 -1.44 -15.89 2.20
CA PHE A 301 -0.93 -17.22 1.88
C PHE A 301 -1.97 -18.30 2.17
N THR A 302 -1.92 -19.39 1.41
CA THR A 302 -2.69 -20.59 1.71
C THR A 302 -2.16 -21.18 3.01
N CYS A 303 -3.03 -21.42 3.98
CA CYS A 303 -2.62 -22.03 5.23
C CYS A 303 -2.90 -23.54 5.22
N PRO A 304 -2.14 -24.33 5.99
CA PRO A 304 -2.44 -25.74 6.17
C PRO A 304 -3.70 -25.81 7.05
N ASN A 305 -4.91 -25.64 6.48
CA ASN A 305 -6.17 -25.50 7.23
C ASN A 305 -7.15 -26.64 6.88
N THR A 306 -6.75 -27.90 7.05
CA THR A 306 -7.64 -29.05 6.90
C THR A 306 -7.64 -29.86 8.20
N GLY A 307 -8.81 -30.00 8.84
CA GLY A 307 -8.96 -30.74 10.09
C GLY A 307 -8.32 -30.01 11.28
N ALA A 308 -7.51 -30.71 12.09
CA ALA A 308 -6.92 -30.17 13.32
C ALA A 308 -5.96 -28.97 13.13
N THR A 309 -5.61 -28.62 11.89
CA THR A 309 -4.70 -27.52 11.55
C THR A 309 -5.40 -26.19 11.25
N GLU A 310 -6.74 -26.12 11.35
CA GLU A 310 -7.56 -24.89 11.22
C GLU A 310 -7.22 -23.81 12.27
N SER A 311 -6.27 -24.10 13.15
CA SER A 311 -5.76 -23.20 14.18
C SER A 311 -4.59 -22.33 13.72
N CYS A 312 -4.32 -22.19 12.42
CA CYS A 312 -3.30 -21.25 11.96
C CYS A 312 -3.87 -19.83 11.79
N ALA A 313 -3.36 -18.89 12.58
CA ALA A 313 -3.76 -17.47 12.54
C ALA A 313 -3.08 -16.72 11.39
N ASN A 314 -1.79 -17.01 11.16
CA ASN A 314 -0.96 -16.33 10.18
C ASN A 314 -0.03 -17.32 9.47
N CYS A 315 0.19 -17.13 8.18
CA CYS A 315 1.08 -17.94 7.36
C CYS A 315 2.12 -17.05 6.67
N ASN A 316 3.38 -17.49 6.61
CA ASN A 316 4.47 -16.73 5.97
C ASN A 316 4.86 -17.27 4.59
N ALA A 317 4.35 -18.44 4.22
CA ALA A 317 4.41 -19.06 2.91
C ALA A 317 3.24 -20.05 2.76
N ASP A 318 2.97 -20.50 1.53
CA ASP A 318 1.91 -21.48 1.29
C ASP A 318 2.16 -22.78 2.09
N ASN A 319 1.15 -23.17 2.86
CA ASN A 319 1.13 -24.31 3.76
C ASN A 319 2.14 -24.23 4.92
N ILE A 320 2.72 -23.05 5.21
CA ILE A 320 3.65 -22.83 6.33
C ILE A 320 3.01 -21.87 7.35
N CYS A 321 2.66 -22.40 8.52
CA CYS A 321 2.12 -21.58 9.60
C CYS A 321 3.21 -20.78 10.31
N GLU A 322 2.97 -19.50 10.52
CA GLU A 322 3.84 -18.58 11.25
C GLU A 322 3.37 -18.38 12.70
N LYS A 323 2.06 -18.42 12.92
CA LYS A 323 1.44 -18.21 14.23
C LYS A 323 0.14 -18.99 14.37
N CYS A 324 -0.01 -19.65 15.52
CA CYS A 324 -1.23 -20.35 15.85
C CYS A 324 -2.27 -19.45 16.55
N SER A 325 -3.55 -19.84 16.46
CA SER A 325 -4.70 -19.30 17.19
C SER A 325 -5.14 -20.28 18.29
N GLY A 326 -6.08 -19.86 19.13
CA GLY A 326 -6.75 -20.77 20.08
C GLY A 326 -5.85 -21.38 21.17
N GLY A 327 -4.71 -20.76 21.50
CA GLY A 327 -3.79 -21.25 22.53
C GLY A 327 -2.95 -22.48 22.12
N LYS A 328 -3.02 -22.87 20.84
CA LYS A 328 -2.21 -23.93 20.26
C LYS A 328 -0.74 -23.52 20.17
N VAL A 329 0.15 -24.50 20.07
CA VAL A 329 1.60 -24.33 19.96
C VAL A 329 2.10 -24.62 18.55
N LEU A 330 3.06 -23.82 18.10
CA LEU A 330 3.69 -24.00 16.79
C LEU A 330 4.79 -25.07 16.86
N THR A 331 4.69 -26.10 16.02
CA THR A 331 5.68 -27.17 15.92
C THR A 331 6.87 -26.76 15.05
N PRO A 332 8.00 -27.49 15.09
CA PRO A 332 9.13 -27.27 14.18
C PRO A 332 8.79 -27.51 12.70
N THR A 333 7.71 -28.26 12.43
CA THR A 333 7.17 -28.49 11.09
C THR A 333 6.15 -27.44 10.67
N ASN A 334 6.00 -26.35 11.43
CA ASN A 334 5.08 -25.23 11.18
C ASN A 334 3.60 -25.65 11.13
N LEU A 335 3.23 -26.57 12.03
CA LEU A 335 1.85 -26.99 12.27
C LEU A 335 1.42 -26.53 13.67
N CYS A 336 0.11 -26.45 13.90
CA CYS A 336 -0.45 -26.07 15.20
C CYS A 336 -1.00 -27.29 15.93
N LEU A 337 -0.52 -27.53 17.15
CA LEU A 337 -0.97 -28.62 18.03
C LEU A 337 -1.41 -28.08 19.39
N ASP A 338 -2.11 -28.90 20.19
CA ASP A 338 -2.48 -28.53 21.58
C ASP A 338 -1.25 -28.42 22.51
N ASP A 339 -0.31 -29.33 22.33
CA ASP A 339 0.94 -29.42 23.09
C ASP A 339 2.07 -30.04 22.24
N CYS A 340 3.22 -30.29 22.89
CA CYS A 340 4.38 -30.92 22.26
C CYS A 340 4.52 -32.41 22.62
N SER A 341 3.50 -33.03 23.23
CA SER A 341 3.59 -34.38 23.80
C SER A 341 3.83 -35.47 22.74
N GLY A 342 3.51 -35.19 21.47
CA GLY A 342 3.81 -36.06 20.33
C GLY A 342 5.18 -35.86 19.70
N LEU A 343 6.02 -34.96 20.23
CA LEU A 343 7.33 -34.58 19.68
C LEU A 343 8.45 -34.92 20.67
N PRO A 344 9.10 -36.09 20.53
CA PRO A 344 10.21 -36.48 21.40
C PRO A 344 11.33 -35.44 21.42
N GLY A 345 11.78 -35.05 22.62
CA GLY A 345 12.83 -34.06 22.82
C GLY A 345 12.39 -32.61 22.61
N TYR A 346 11.08 -32.32 22.67
CA TYR A 346 10.54 -30.97 22.62
C TYR A 346 9.66 -30.67 23.83
N TYR A 347 9.72 -29.44 24.31
CA TYR A 347 8.84 -28.93 25.37
C TYR A 347 8.04 -27.74 24.86
N LYS A 348 6.89 -27.49 25.52
CA LYS A 348 6.08 -26.30 25.28
C LYS A 348 6.72 -25.10 25.96
N ASP A 349 7.22 -24.16 25.17
CA ASP A 349 7.65 -22.87 25.66
C ASP A 349 6.43 -21.95 25.81
N ALA A 350 6.03 -21.69 27.06
CA ALA A 350 4.84 -20.89 27.35
C ALA A 350 4.98 -19.41 26.91
N SER A 351 6.21 -18.90 26.86
CA SER A 351 6.52 -17.51 26.50
C SER A 351 6.30 -17.26 25.01
N THR A 352 6.69 -18.22 24.19
CA THR A 352 6.64 -18.11 22.72
C THR A 352 5.49 -18.89 22.09
N SER A 353 4.83 -19.76 22.85
CA SER A 353 3.82 -20.72 22.35
C SER A 353 4.37 -21.60 21.22
N LYS A 354 5.62 -22.05 21.36
CA LYS A 354 6.31 -22.92 20.39
C LYS A 354 6.77 -24.21 21.05
N CYS A 355 6.89 -25.26 20.25
CA CYS A 355 7.63 -26.46 20.65
C CYS A 355 9.13 -26.19 20.43
N VAL A 356 9.84 -26.05 21.53
CA VAL A 356 11.28 -25.77 21.54
C VAL A 356 12.02 -27.06 21.87
N ARG A 357 13.13 -27.31 21.17
CA ARG A 357 13.95 -28.50 21.39
C ARG A 357 14.60 -28.42 22.77
N CYS A 358 14.67 -29.56 23.45
CA CYS A 358 15.47 -29.70 24.65
C CYS A 358 16.96 -29.42 24.38
N HIS A 359 17.69 -29.01 25.41
CA HIS A 359 19.14 -28.90 25.34
C HIS A 359 19.75 -30.28 25.05
N GLU A 360 20.87 -30.33 24.33
CA GLU A 360 21.51 -31.59 23.92
C GLU A 360 21.92 -32.50 25.09
N SER A 361 22.01 -31.95 26.31
CA SER A 361 22.24 -32.72 27.52
C SER A 361 21.04 -33.55 27.96
N CYS A 362 19.83 -33.21 27.53
CA CYS A 362 18.58 -33.89 27.87
C CYS A 362 18.08 -34.73 26.68
N LYS A 363 17.47 -35.87 26.96
CA LYS A 363 16.69 -36.62 25.97
C LYS A 363 15.26 -36.08 25.88
N GLU A 364 14.64 -35.87 27.05
CA GLU A 364 13.33 -35.24 27.22
C GLU A 364 13.46 -34.13 28.26
N CYS A 365 12.62 -33.10 28.18
CA CYS A 365 12.64 -31.96 29.10
C CYS A 365 11.23 -31.39 29.30
N THR A 366 11.06 -30.57 30.34
CA THR A 366 9.80 -29.89 30.65
C THR A 366 10.05 -28.48 31.15
N GLY A 367 9.17 -27.53 30.87
CA GLY A 367 9.28 -26.14 31.35
C GLY A 367 10.35 -25.31 30.62
N ASN A 368 11.59 -25.78 30.56
CA ASN A 368 12.68 -25.21 29.76
C ASN A 368 13.64 -26.29 29.22
N ALA A 369 14.56 -25.87 28.35
CA ALA A 369 15.47 -26.76 27.63
C ALA A 369 16.43 -27.58 28.52
N GLU A 370 16.76 -27.11 29.73
CA GLU A 370 17.73 -27.75 30.64
C GLU A 370 17.07 -28.55 31.78
N GLN A 371 15.76 -28.42 31.94
CA GLN A 371 14.97 -29.15 32.92
C GLN A 371 14.65 -30.57 32.40
N CYS A 372 15.66 -31.44 32.44
CA CYS A 372 15.57 -32.79 31.88
C CYS A 372 14.56 -33.66 32.65
N THR A 373 13.72 -34.40 31.92
CA THR A 373 12.85 -35.47 32.44
C THR A 373 13.34 -36.86 32.02
N ALA A 374 14.18 -36.94 31.00
CA ALA A 374 14.93 -38.14 30.64
C ALA A 374 16.31 -37.77 30.11
N CYS A 375 17.29 -38.66 30.31
CA CYS A 375 18.66 -38.46 29.86
C CYS A 375 19.01 -39.32 28.64
N PRO A 376 19.99 -38.88 27.83
CA PRO A 376 20.62 -39.73 26.83
C PRO A 376 21.22 -40.99 27.46
N VAL A 377 21.34 -42.07 26.68
CA VAL A 377 21.99 -43.32 27.13
C VAL A 377 23.41 -43.02 27.62
N GLY A 378 23.81 -43.62 28.75
CA GLY A 378 25.10 -43.37 29.40
C GLY A 378 25.11 -42.13 30.30
N LYS A 379 23.97 -41.47 30.50
CA LYS A 379 23.79 -40.37 31.46
C LYS A 379 22.66 -40.66 32.44
N MET A 380 22.90 -40.38 33.71
CA MET A 380 21.96 -40.55 34.81
C MET A 380 21.21 -39.24 35.07
N LEU A 381 19.90 -39.33 35.30
CA LEU A 381 19.09 -38.20 35.71
C LEU A 381 19.27 -37.95 37.21
N LYS A 382 19.77 -36.76 37.56
CA LYS A 382 19.92 -36.31 38.93
C LYS A 382 18.95 -35.19 39.25
N TYR A 383 18.15 -35.39 40.28
CA TYR A 383 17.24 -34.37 40.78
C TYR A 383 17.98 -33.39 41.71
N GLY A 384 17.89 -32.09 41.42
CA GLY A 384 18.63 -31.04 42.13
C GLY A 384 18.24 -30.88 43.61
N ASN A 385 16.99 -31.19 43.98
CA ASN A 385 16.55 -31.23 45.38
C ASN A 385 15.44 -32.28 45.57
N GLU A 386 15.47 -32.98 46.71
CA GLU A 386 14.40 -33.87 47.15
C GLU A 386 13.23 -33.05 47.69
N GLY A 387 12.39 -32.49 46.80
CA GLY A 387 11.21 -31.78 47.30
C GLY A 387 10.17 -31.23 46.32
N SER A 388 10.47 -30.84 45.07
CA SER A 388 9.45 -30.03 44.35
C SER A 388 9.47 -30.03 42.81
N ALA A 389 10.42 -30.70 42.16
CA ALA A 389 10.52 -30.67 40.70
C ALA A 389 10.45 -32.08 40.09
N ASN A 390 9.61 -32.23 39.06
CA ASN A 390 9.51 -33.41 38.18
C ASN A 390 10.61 -33.41 37.10
N TYR A 391 11.71 -32.69 37.32
CA TYR A 391 12.83 -32.52 36.40
C TYR A 391 14.16 -32.52 37.15
N GLY A 392 15.25 -32.76 36.43
CA GLY A 392 16.61 -32.81 36.94
C GLY A 392 17.64 -32.41 35.88
N THR A 393 18.91 -32.70 36.16
CA THR A 393 20.04 -32.52 35.23
C THR A 393 20.63 -33.88 34.87
N CYS A 394 21.16 -34.01 33.67
CA CYS A 394 21.81 -35.24 33.22
C CYS A 394 23.30 -35.21 33.54
N GLU A 395 23.73 -36.11 34.42
CA GLU A 395 25.13 -36.33 34.77
C GLU A 395 25.65 -37.61 34.11
N ASN A 396 26.97 -37.80 34.11
CA ASN A 396 27.55 -39.04 33.60
C ASN A 396 27.02 -40.24 34.40
N GLN A 397 26.88 -41.39 33.73
CA GLN A 397 26.55 -42.65 34.40
C GLN A 397 27.54 -42.98 35.52
N CYS A 398 27.12 -43.87 36.40
CA CYS A 398 27.92 -44.36 37.52
C CYS A 398 29.29 -44.86 37.05
N VAL A 399 30.33 -44.43 37.76
CA VAL A 399 31.70 -44.93 37.62
C VAL A 399 32.11 -45.55 38.95
N VAL A 400 32.72 -46.73 38.90
CA VAL A 400 33.28 -47.39 40.07
C VAL A 400 34.50 -46.59 40.53
N VAL A 401 34.49 -46.17 41.79
CA VAL A 401 35.60 -45.49 42.44
C VAL A 401 36.18 -46.45 43.46
N GLU A 402 37.48 -46.72 43.38
CA GLU A 402 38.16 -47.52 44.40
C GLU A 402 38.38 -46.71 45.68
N GLY A 403 38.20 -47.34 46.84
CA GLY A 403 38.49 -46.76 48.16
C GLY A 403 37.26 -46.58 49.04
N THR A 404 37.33 -45.64 49.99
CA THR A 404 36.34 -45.45 51.07
C THR A 404 35.80 -44.01 51.12
N ALA A 405 35.90 -43.27 50.01
CA ALA A 405 35.45 -41.89 49.96
C ALA A 405 33.92 -41.80 50.03
N SER A 406 33.40 -40.89 50.86
CA SER A 406 31.96 -40.60 50.98
C SER A 406 31.39 -40.08 49.66
N GLY A 407 30.15 -40.48 49.35
CA GLY A 407 29.44 -40.12 48.12
C GLY A 407 29.90 -40.88 46.87
N THR A 408 30.86 -41.81 46.99
CA THR A 408 31.41 -42.56 45.85
C THR A 408 30.85 -43.98 45.78
N CYS A 409 30.76 -44.50 44.55
CA CYS A 409 30.16 -45.80 44.28
C CYS A 409 31.23 -46.91 44.15
N GLY A 410 31.06 -47.99 44.90
CA GLY A 410 31.90 -49.19 44.84
C GLY A 410 31.44 -50.22 43.81
N ALA A 411 30.18 -50.19 43.38
CA ALA A 411 29.70 -51.02 42.27
C ALA A 411 28.55 -50.34 41.49
N CYS A 412 28.67 -50.29 40.17
CA CYS A 412 27.68 -49.71 39.26
C CYS A 412 26.84 -50.81 38.56
N GLY A 413 26.22 -51.68 39.34
CA GLY A 413 25.50 -52.85 38.84
C GLY A 413 24.07 -52.58 38.36
N ALA A 414 23.48 -51.44 38.74
CA ALA A 414 22.11 -51.11 38.38
C ALA A 414 22.06 -50.57 36.93
N GLN A 415 21.47 -51.33 36.01
CA GLN A 415 21.32 -50.94 34.61
C GLN A 415 19.88 -50.53 34.32
N ILE A 416 19.65 -49.26 34.00
CA ILE A 416 18.31 -48.72 33.68
C ILE A 416 18.41 -48.01 32.33
N GLY A 417 17.71 -48.54 31.32
CA GLY A 417 17.69 -47.95 29.98
C GLY A 417 19.06 -47.85 29.28
N GLY A 418 20.03 -48.71 29.65
CA GLY A 418 21.40 -48.68 29.13
C GLY A 418 22.34 -47.69 29.84
N THR A 419 21.89 -47.07 30.94
CA THR A 419 22.71 -46.22 31.80
C THR A 419 23.03 -46.96 33.09
N ALA A 420 24.29 -46.90 33.53
CA ALA A 420 24.72 -47.44 34.82
C ALA A 420 24.39 -46.50 36.00
N TYR A 421 23.83 -47.05 37.06
CA TYR A 421 23.49 -46.40 38.33
C TYR A 421 24.22 -47.12 39.47
N CYS A 422 24.46 -46.43 40.60
CA CYS A 422 25.13 -47.05 41.72
C CYS A 422 24.27 -48.15 42.36
N SER A 423 24.82 -49.36 42.51
CA SER A 423 24.20 -50.46 43.25
C SER A 423 24.81 -50.67 44.63
N LYS A 424 26.02 -50.15 44.88
CA LYS A 424 26.70 -50.27 46.18
C LYS A 424 27.63 -49.09 46.45
N CYS A 425 27.42 -48.39 47.56
CA CYS A 425 28.27 -47.30 48.02
C CYS A 425 29.55 -47.79 48.71
N ASN A 426 30.61 -46.97 48.65
CA ASN A 426 31.88 -47.30 49.30
C ASN A 426 31.84 -47.12 50.82
N VAL A 427 30.98 -46.24 51.33
CA VAL A 427 30.80 -46.01 52.76
C VAL A 427 29.62 -46.82 53.28
N ALA A 428 29.85 -47.64 54.30
CA ALA A 428 28.85 -48.54 54.89
C ALA A 428 27.61 -47.82 55.46
N ALA A 429 27.75 -46.56 55.85
CA ALA A 429 26.66 -45.71 56.36
C ALA A 429 25.84 -45.02 55.23
N GLU A 430 26.27 -45.16 53.98
CA GLU A 430 25.57 -44.63 52.81
C GLU A 430 24.76 -45.74 52.12
N VAL A 431 23.73 -45.33 51.40
CA VAL A 431 22.92 -46.20 50.56
C VAL A 431 22.70 -45.53 49.20
N SER A 432 22.51 -46.33 48.16
CA SER A 432 22.16 -45.82 46.84
C SER A 432 20.69 -45.36 46.83
N ILE A 433 20.49 -44.06 46.59
CA ILE A 433 19.17 -43.43 46.47
C ILE A 433 19.06 -42.82 45.08
N ASN A 434 18.13 -43.32 44.28
CA ASN A 434 18.02 -43.00 42.85
C ASN A 434 19.38 -43.17 42.10
N GLY A 435 20.16 -44.19 42.48
CA GLY A 435 21.46 -44.49 41.88
C GLY A 435 22.63 -43.61 42.31
N VAL A 436 22.46 -42.74 43.30
CA VAL A 436 23.52 -41.89 43.87
C VAL A 436 23.73 -42.23 45.34
N CYS A 437 24.99 -42.31 45.77
CA CYS A 437 25.32 -42.56 47.17
C CYS A 437 25.01 -41.36 48.06
N LYS A 438 24.17 -41.58 49.07
CA LYS A 438 23.80 -40.58 50.07
C LYS A 438 23.72 -41.23 51.45
N THR A 439 23.91 -40.41 52.49
CA THR A 439 23.72 -40.84 53.87
C THR A 439 22.26 -41.22 54.14
N ASN A 440 22.03 -42.39 54.75
CA ASN A 440 20.66 -42.83 55.07
C ASN A 440 20.14 -42.14 56.34
N ASN A 441 19.59 -40.93 56.21
CA ASN A 441 19.16 -40.11 57.35
C ASN A 441 17.99 -40.75 58.11
N VAL A 442 18.21 -41.05 59.40
CA VAL A 442 17.27 -41.77 60.28
C VAL A 442 15.92 -41.06 60.46
N ARG A 443 15.84 -39.73 60.22
CA ARG A 443 14.58 -38.98 60.37
C ARG A 443 13.56 -39.23 59.24
N SER A 444 14.01 -39.69 58.07
CA SER A 444 13.17 -40.07 56.91
C SER A 444 14.01 -40.92 55.97
N ALA A 445 14.35 -42.14 56.41
CA ALA A 445 15.32 -42.99 55.73
C ALA A 445 14.70 -43.64 54.48
N PRO A 446 15.22 -43.40 53.26
CA PRO A 446 14.76 -44.09 52.05
C PRO A 446 15.01 -45.61 52.08
N CYS A 447 16.02 -46.05 52.82
CA CYS A 447 16.29 -47.45 53.08
C CYS A 447 15.86 -47.85 54.49
N ALA A 448 14.86 -48.74 54.59
CA ALA A 448 14.30 -49.23 55.84
C ALA A 448 15.15 -50.35 56.48
N ASP A 449 15.90 -51.12 55.68
CA ASP A 449 16.80 -52.18 56.13
C ASP A 449 18.15 -52.10 55.39
N PRO A 450 19.12 -51.29 55.88
CA PRO A 450 20.45 -51.17 55.27
C PRO A 450 21.29 -52.43 55.49
N ASP A 451 22.03 -52.86 54.47
CA ASP A 451 22.90 -54.05 54.58
C ASP A 451 24.21 -53.79 55.35
N LYS A 452 24.43 -52.53 55.77
CA LYS A 452 25.65 -52.04 56.44
C LYS A 452 26.93 -52.26 55.61
N ALA A 453 26.78 -52.37 54.30
CA ALA A 453 27.86 -52.57 53.34
C ALA A 453 27.66 -51.69 52.09
N GLY A 454 26.94 -50.57 52.22
CA GLY A 454 26.72 -49.62 51.14
C GLY A 454 25.48 -49.88 50.27
N GLY A 455 24.63 -50.84 50.65
CA GLY A 455 23.40 -51.19 49.95
C GLY A 455 22.17 -51.26 50.87
N CYS A 456 21.03 -51.56 50.27
CA CYS A 456 19.75 -51.71 50.97
C CYS A 456 19.15 -53.09 50.71
N ASN A 457 18.60 -53.73 51.74
CA ASN A 457 17.85 -54.98 51.64
C ASN A 457 16.34 -54.72 51.48
N ARG A 458 15.83 -53.61 52.00
CA ARG A 458 14.41 -53.21 51.88
C ARG A 458 14.25 -51.69 51.97
N CYS A 459 13.55 -51.11 51.01
CA CYS A 459 13.27 -49.68 50.98
C CYS A 459 12.06 -49.29 51.84
N ALA A 460 11.99 -48.01 52.19
CA ALA A 460 10.82 -47.44 52.85
C ALA A 460 9.64 -47.27 51.86
N GLU A 461 8.45 -47.00 52.39
CA GLU A 461 7.26 -46.69 51.57
C GLU A 461 7.52 -45.49 50.65
N GLY A 462 7.03 -45.56 49.40
CA GLY A 462 7.32 -44.57 48.34
C GLY A 462 8.61 -44.84 47.56
N TYR A 463 9.33 -45.91 47.88
CA TYR A 463 10.52 -46.36 47.15
C TYR A 463 10.41 -47.85 46.78
N PHE A 464 10.91 -48.22 45.60
CA PHE A 464 11.12 -49.60 45.22
C PHE A 464 12.60 -49.98 45.30
N LEU A 465 12.86 -51.24 45.62
CA LEU A 465 14.20 -51.80 45.66
C LEU A 465 14.60 -52.29 44.27
N PHE A 466 15.76 -51.86 43.78
CA PHE A 466 16.35 -52.34 42.54
C PHE A 466 17.87 -52.43 42.68
N GLU A 467 18.46 -53.60 42.44
CA GLU A 467 19.92 -53.81 42.51
C GLU A 467 20.55 -53.22 43.78
N ARG A 468 19.93 -53.48 44.95
CA ARG A 468 20.33 -52.98 46.29
C ARG A 468 20.25 -51.46 46.50
N GLY A 469 19.70 -50.70 45.55
CA GLY A 469 19.38 -49.28 45.69
C GLY A 469 17.88 -49.04 45.91
N CYS A 470 17.55 -47.90 46.52
CA CYS A 470 16.18 -47.43 46.70
C CYS A 470 15.84 -46.32 45.71
N TYR A 471 14.82 -46.55 44.90
CA TYR A 471 14.39 -45.65 43.83
C TYR A 471 12.99 -45.15 44.12
N LYS A 472 12.78 -43.85 44.05
CA LYS A 472 11.45 -43.26 44.26
C LYS A 472 10.47 -43.79 43.21
N THR A 473 9.23 -44.03 43.59
CA THR A 473 8.20 -44.54 42.64
C THR A 473 7.55 -43.42 41.82
N ASP A 474 7.70 -42.16 42.25
CA ASP A 474 7.16 -40.97 41.60
C ASP A 474 8.19 -40.22 40.74
N LYS A 475 9.39 -40.80 40.54
CA LYS A 475 10.52 -40.24 39.79
C LYS A 475 11.25 -41.33 39.04
#